data_AF-A0A561VB47-F1
#
_entry.id   AF-A0A561VB47-F1
#
_cell.length_a   1.000
_cell.length_b   1.000
_cell.length_c   1.000
_cell.angle_alpha   90.00
_cell.angle_beta   90.00
_cell.angle_gamma   90.00
#
_symmetry.space_group_name_H-M   'P 1'
#
loop_
_entity.id
_entity.type
_entity.pdbx_description
1 polymer ?
#
loop_
_entity_poly.entity_id
_entity_poly.type
_entity_poly.pdbx_seq_one_letter_code
_entity_poly.pdbx_strand_id
1 'polypeptide(L)'
;MGDMHTHTGVSSVDFLALTLRVLLLTSTALVAGIGLLRAGAQMRALPAWIAGGTTAALAGLSAAFLHINIGFVITHAVLALAVPLALRWRGVATFLGFGLALLLIAEAALGHTSLAFFIDTIFVAVAVVWFGLALAKSWNADGGLRPRPIALTAAIALVGAGIGQLVLSGIFDRRLWSTGYGIAVLVLVIGAVAVLAVTLALRETERVYRFGAIGVLAAVLAWATLPGIPVPHDLPVPGQARLAQAAGTPVLVTPNRAGHNLVHFPEAAGQGITVEQGDQISRAVSRPGTSGTWAEVDLPAGSSDLLIRNGESTGTVDVDTGGLPEIPGSAEPECASAALGAAVAGLARPVTCPDTELLPEDADALRKNVGFLADMKVPAITVVGDDTPRGRAATELVLGEAARRGLPVADNPDGALVQVSGWQKAGETLGNARYLYGIHVAPWLLHGPVVTASTGTSIPLRFDPRDRAALTYGMTQAAAFGDPPSLSGYRQWAAARGESIGGEVAMYATAQVDIMQMAGHQHGGNDGQWIPHGTIVAISGPLTQK
;
A
#
# COMPACT_ATOMS: atom_id res chain seq x y z
N MET A 1 -17.73 10.38 20.93
CA MET A 1 -16.30 10.04 21.05
C MET A 1 -16.16 8.61 20.60
N GLY A 2 -15.95 8.42 19.31
CA GLY A 2 -15.64 7.12 18.73
C GLY A 2 -14.14 7.08 18.53
N ASP A 3 -13.50 6.11 19.16
CA ASP A 3 -12.08 5.82 18.97
C ASP A 3 -11.86 5.38 17.53
N MET A 4 -11.31 6.30 16.74
CA MET A 4 -10.84 6.01 15.40
C MET A 4 -9.43 5.46 15.55
N HIS A 5 -9.32 4.14 15.64
CA HIS A 5 -8.05 3.44 15.65
C HIS A 5 -7.29 3.70 14.34
N THR A 6 -6.18 4.41 14.45
CA THR A 6 -5.16 4.56 13.42
C THR A 6 -4.48 3.20 13.19
N HIS A 7 -4.90 2.50 12.14
CA HIS A 7 -4.26 1.26 11.68
C HIS A 7 -3.03 1.56 10.81
N THR A 8 -1.90 1.94 11.42
CA THR A 8 -0.58 1.88 10.75
C THR A 8 0.58 1.45 11.66
N GLY A 9 0.32 1.11 12.93
CA GLY A 9 1.26 0.28 13.69
C GLY A 9 1.16 -1.15 13.21
N VAL A 10 2.31 -1.82 13.00
CA VAL A 10 2.45 -3.26 12.70
C VAL A 10 1.24 -4.01 13.24
N SER A 11 0.33 -4.45 12.35
CA SER A 11 -0.93 -5.09 12.74
C SER A 11 -0.58 -6.20 13.70
N SER A 12 -0.78 -5.98 15.00
CA SER A 12 -0.50 -6.99 16.00
C SER A 12 -1.45 -8.13 15.63
N VAL A 13 -0.87 -9.27 15.26
CA VAL A 13 -1.65 -10.45 14.93
C VAL A 13 -2.55 -10.71 16.12
N ASP A 14 -3.86 -10.63 15.93
CA ASP A 14 -4.81 -11.00 16.96
C ASP A 14 -4.72 -12.53 17.13
N PHE A 15 -3.82 -12.95 18.01
CA PHE A 15 -3.52 -14.35 18.27
C PHE A 15 -4.77 -15.10 18.72
N LEU A 16 -5.71 -14.45 19.40
CA LEU A 16 -6.96 -15.06 19.82
C LEU A 16 -7.84 -15.33 18.59
N ALA A 17 -8.04 -14.32 17.74
CA ALA A 17 -8.80 -14.47 16.50
C ALA A 17 -8.22 -15.55 15.59
N LEU A 18 -6.90 -15.55 15.41
CA LEU A 18 -6.18 -16.54 14.61
C LEU A 18 -6.36 -17.96 15.18
N THR A 19 -6.18 -18.13 16.49
CA THR A 19 -6.32 -19.43 17.15
C THR A 19 -7.75 -19.96 17.05
N LEU A 20 -8.75 -19.11 17.30
CA LEU A 20 -10.17 -19.48 17.16
C LEU A 20 -10.50 -19.92 15.74
N ARG A 21 -10.05 -19.15 14.73
CA ARG A 21 -10.25 -19.49 13.31
C ARG A 21 -9.65 -20.85 12.97
N VAL A 22 -8.38 -21.09 13.34
CA VAL A 22 -7.69 -22.34 13.04
C VAL A 22 -8.38 -23.54 13.68
N LEU A 23 -8.78 -23.43 14.96
CA LEU A 23 -9.50 -24.48 15.67
C LEU A 23 -10.91 -24.72 15.09
N LEU A 24 -11.60 -23.66 14.70
CA LEU A 24 -12.93 -23.75 14.10
C LEU A 24 -12.85 -24.47 12.75
N LEU A 25 -12.01 -24.00 11.82
CA LEU A 25 -11.88 -24.60 10.48
C LEU A 25 -11.49 -26.09 10.54
N THR A 26 -10.52 -26.44 11.40
CA THR A 26 -10.05 -27.83 11.54
C THR A 26 -11.11 -28.74 12.16
N SER A 27 -11.79 -28.30 13.23
CA SER A 27 -12.85 -29.09 13.86
C SER A 27 -14.07 -29.25 12.94
N THR A 28 -14.47 -28.19 12.23
CA THR A 28 -15.54 -28.23 11.23
C THR A 28 -15.22 -29.20 10.10
N ALA A 29 -13.99 -29.16 9.56
CA ALA A 29 -13.56 -30.09 8.51
C ALA A 29 -13.66 -31.56 8.96
N LEU A 30 -13.29 -31.81 10.21
CA LEU A 30 -13.34 -33.15 10.81
C LEU A 30 -14.79 -33.65 10.97
N VAL A 31 -15.71 -32.80 11.46
CA VAL A 31 -17.14 -33.13 11.55
C VAL A 31 -17.76 -33.37 10.17
N ALA A 32 -17.47 -32.48 9.22
CA ALA A 32 -17.92 -32.59 7.84
C ALA A 32 -17.44 -33.90 7.19
N GLY A 33 -16.19 -34.28 7.43
CA GLY A 33 -15.59 -35.53 6.94
C GLY A 33 -16.26 -36.78 7.47
N ILE A 34 -16.56 -36.80 8.78
CA ILE A 34 -17.30 -37.88 9.44
C ILE A 34 -18.68 -38.05 8.80
N GLY A 35 -19.42 -36.94 8.58
CA GLY A 35 -20.74 -36.97 7.96
C GLY A 35 -20.67 -37.41 6.49
N LEU A 36 -19.80 -36.79 5.69
CA LEU A 36 -19.69 -37.00 4.26
C LEU A 36 -19.38 -38.47 3.93
N LEU A 37 -18.39 -39.07 4.61
CA LEU A 37 -17.99 -40.45 4.34
C LEU A 37 -18.88 -41.52 4.99
N ARG A 38 -19.92 -41.11 5.74
CA ARG A 38 -20.86 -42.05 6.37
C ARG A 38 -21.59 -42.95 5.38
N ALA A 39 -21.74 -42.52 4.12
CA ALA A 39 -22.31 -43.31 3.03
C ALA A 39 -21.51 -44.60 2.75
N GLY A 40 -20.17 -44.54 2.84
CA GLY A 40 -19.29 -45.67 2.51
C GLY A 40 -18.57 -46.31 3.71
N ALA A 41 -18.60 -45.69 4.89
CA ALA A 41 -17.90 -46.19 6.08
C ALA A 41 -18.76 -46.17 7.35
N GLN A 42 -18.40 -47.01 8.31
CA GLN A 42 -18.88 -46.91 9.69
C GLN A 42 -17.96 -45.96 10.47
N MET A 43 -18.55 -44.96 11.13
CA MET A 43 -17.82 -43.96 11.91
C MET A 43 -17.90 -44.27 13.40
N ARG A 44 -16.87 -43.86 14.15
CA ARG A 44 -16.87 -43.95 15.61
C ARG A 44 -17.73 -42.82 16.19
N ALA A 45 -18.72 -43.14 17.02
CA ALA A 45 -19.66 -42.16 17.56
C ALA A 45 -19.02 -41.16 18.53
N LEU A 46 -18.13 -41.62 19.41
CA LEU A 46 -17.49 -40.79 20.43
C LEU A 46 -16.69 -39.60 19.82
N PRO A 47 -15.73 -39.80 18.90
CA PRO A 47 -15.00 -38.69 18.30
C PRO A 47 -15.89 -37.76 17.48
N ALA A 48 -17.00 -38.25 16.91
CA ALA A 48 -17.97 -37.41 16.23
C ALA A 48 -18.69 -36.44 17.19
N TRP A 49 -19.09 -36.91 18.37
CA TRP A 49 -19.69 -36.06 19.40
C TRP A 49 -18.70 -35.05 19.98
N ILE A 50 -17.46 -35.48 20.24
CA ILE A 50 -16.40 -34.58 20.71
C ILE A 50 -16.18 -33.47 19.67
N ALA A 51 -15.96 -33.83 18.41
CA ALA A 51 -15.73 -32.88 17.34
C ALA A 51 -16.91 -31.93 17.13
N GLY A 52 -18.13 -32.45 17.05
CA GLY A 52 -19.34 -31.63 16.88
C GLY A 52 -19.56 -30.66 18.03
N GLY A 53 -19.35 -31.12 19.27
CA GLY A 53 -19.42 -30.28 20.47
C GLY A 53 -18.35 -29.19 20.48
N THR A 54 -17.10 -29.55 20.15
CA THR A 54 -16.00 -28.58 20.06
C THR A 54 -16.25 -27.53 18.98
N THR A 55 -16.69 -27.92 17.78
CA THR A 55 -17.04 -26.98 16.70
C THR A 55 -18.16 -26.04 17.11
N ALA A 56 -19.23 -26.55 17.74
CA ALA A 56 -20.34 -25.71 18.21
C ALA A 56 -19.89 -24.71 19.31
N ALA A 57 -19.04 -25.15 20.24
CA ALA A 57 -18.49 -24.29 21.27
C ALA A 57 -17.58 -23.20 20.68
N LEU A 58 -16.70 -23.56 19.73
CA LEU A 58 -15.81 -22.62 19.04
C LEU A 58 -16.59 -21.61 18.18
N ALA A 59 -17.68 -22.03 17.54
CA ALA A 59 -18.55 -21.12 16.81
C ALA A 59 -19.20 -20.09 17.76
N GLY A 60 -19.67 -20.53 18.93
CA GLY A 60 -20.22 -19.65 19.96
C GLY A 60 -19.18 -18.67 20.52
N LEU A 61 -17.95 -19.15 20.81
CA LEU A 61 -16.85 -18.29 21.23
C LEU A 61 -16.48 -17.26 20.16
N SER A 62 -16.42 -17.68 18.89
CA SER A 62 -16.10 -16.78 17.78
C SER A 62 -17.13 -15.65 17.63
N ALA A 63 -18.42 -15.91 17.92
CA ALA A 63 -19.45 -14.88 17.94
C ALA A 63 -19.22 -13.83 19.06
N ALA A 64 -18.81 -14.31 20.24
CA ALA A 64 -18.59 -13.45 21.41
C ALA A 64 -17.35 -12.54 21.25
N PHE A 65 -16.30 -13.04 20.60
CA PHE A 65 -15.02 -12.32 20.50
C PHE A 65 -14.79 -11.61 19.15
N LEU A 66 -15.36 -12.10 18.04
CA LEU A 66 -15.05 -11.60 16.69
C LEU A 66 -16.23 -10.90 16.01
N HIS A 67 -17.32 -10.64 16.73
CA HIS A 67 -18.53 -9.97 16.23
C HIS A 67 -19.10 -10.55 14.93
N ILE A 68 -18.97 -11.87 14.75
CA ILE A 68 -19.47 -12.59 13.57
C ILE A 68 -21.00 -12.56 13.54
N ASN A 69 -21.58 -12.56 12.33
CA ASN A 69 -23.02 -12.65 12.12
C ASN A 69 -23.64 -13.85 12.89
N ILE A 70 -24.57 -13.55 13.79
CA ILE A 70 -25.23 -14.55 14.65
C ILE A 70 -25.91 -15.66 13.84
N GLY A 71 -26.50 -15.34 12.68
CA GLY A 71 -27.15 -16.33 11.83
C GLY A 71 -26.17 -17.37 11.28
N PHE A 72 -24.96 -16.95 10.94
CA PHE A 72 -23.89 -17.84 10.49
C PHE A 72 -23.45 -18.78 11.62
N VAL A 73 -23.25 -18.24 12.83
CA VAL A 73 -22.86 -18.99 14.02
C VAL A 73 -23.90 -20.06 14.39
N ILE A 74 -25.17 -19.69 14.41
CA ILE A 74 -26.28 -20.62 14.71
C ILE A 74 -26.30 -21.76 13.67
N THR A 75 -26.20 -21.42 12.39
CA THR A 75 -26.20 -22.40 11.31
C THR A 75 -25.03 -23.37 11.45
N HIS A 76 -23.83 -22.86 11.75
CA HIS A 76 -22.64 -23.68 11.99
C HIS A 76 -22.80 -24.63 13.18
N ALA A 77 -23.24 -24.12 14.33
CA ALA A 77 -23.41 -24.93 15.54
C ALA A 77 -24.50 -26.01 15.37
N VAL A 78 -25.62 -25.67 14.72
CA VAL A 78 -26.71 -26.61 14.45
C VAL A 78 -26.23 -27.74 13.52
N LEU A 79 -25.56 -27.41 12.41
CA LEU A 79 -25.05 -28.42 11.49
C LEU A 79 -23.98 -29.31 12.16
N ALA A 80 -23.07 -28.72 12.93
CA ALA A 80 -22.01 -29.45 13.62
C ALA A 80 -22.54 -30.48 14.62
N LEU A 81 -23.65 -30.18 15.32
CA LEU A 81 -24.31 -31.11 16.25
C LEU A 81 -25.28 -32.07 15.55
N ALA A 82 -25.85 -31.68 14.41
CA ALA A 82 -26.76 -32.52 13.65
C ALA A 82 -26.04 -33.72 13.01
N VAL A 83 -24.78 -33.56 12.57
CA VAL A 83 -23.98 -34.64 11.98
C VAL A 83 -23.82 -35.85 12.93
N PRO A 84 -23.30 -35.71 14.18
CA PRO A 84 -23.16 -36.84 15.10
C PRO A 84 -24.50 -37.47 15.48
N LEU A 85 -25.56 -36.65 15.63
CA LEU A 85 -26.92 -37.12 15.91
C LEU A 85 -27.49 -37.97 14.76
N ALA A 86 -27.16 -37.61 13.52
CA ALA A 86 -27.65 -38.27 12.32
C ALA A 86 -26.85 -39.52 11.92
N LEU A 87 -25.76 -39.89 12.62
CA LEU A 87 -24.90 -41.01 12.22
C LEU A 87 -25.60 -42.37 12.10
N ARG A 88 -26.77 -42.53 12.73
CA ARG A 88 -27.61 -43.72 12.55
C ARG A 88 -28.22 -43.82 11.15
N TRP A 89 -28.42 -42.69 10.46
CA TRP A 89 -29.02 -42.60 9.13
C TRP A 89 -27.99 -42.19 8.08
N ARG A 90 -27.56 -43.15 7.25
CA ARG A 90 -26.47 -42.96 6.28
C ARG A 90 -26.66 -41.74 5.39
N GLY A 91 -27.83 -41.61 4.74
CA GLY A 91 -28.11 -40.50 3.83
C GLY A 91 -28.15 -39.14 4.52
N VAL A 92 -28.84 -39.03 5.65
CA VAL A 92 -29.01 -37.76 6.38
C VAL A 92 -27.66 -37.23 6.87
N ALA A 93 -26.82 -38.08 7.47
CA ALA A 93 -25.48 -37.70 7.91
C ALA A 93 -24.59 -37.21 6.75
N THR A 94 -24.70 -37.84 5.58
CA THR A 94 -23.95 -37.43 4.38
C THR A 94 -24.40 -36.07 3.85
N PHE A 95 -25.70 -35.80 3.77
CA PHE A 95 -26.19 -34.48 3.36
C PHE A 95 -25.81 -33.37 4.36
N LEU A 96 -25.89 -33.66 5.66
CA LEU A 96 -25.47 -32.71 6.70
C LEU A 96 -23.95 -32.45 6.65
N GLY A 97 -23.14 -33.50 6.47
CA GLY A 97 -21.68 -33.37 6.32
C GLY A 97 -21.31 -32.58 5.06
N PHE A 98 -22.02 -32.80 3.95
CA PHE A 98 -21.85 -32.02 2.72
C PHE A 98 -22.24 -30.54 2.92
N GLY A 99 -23.36 -30.28 3.58
CA GLY A 99 -23.79 -28.91 3.92
C GLY A 99 -22.76 -28.18 4.78
N LEU A 100 -22.17 -28.88 5.77
CA LEU A 100 -21.10 -28.33 6.60
C LEU A 100 -19.81 -28.09 5.81
N ALA A 101 -19.46 -28.96 4.86
CA ALA A 101 -18.33 -28.74 3.96
C ALA A 101 -18.53 -27.52 3.05
N LEU A 102 -19.74 -27.32 2.49
CA LEU A 102 -20.06 -26.13 1.71
C LEU A 102 -19.99 -24.85 2.54
N LEU A 103 -20.47 -24.91 3.79
CA LEU A 103 -20.37 -23.78 4.72
C LEU A 103 -18.91 -23.42 5.03
N LEU A 104 -18.06 -24.44 5.20
CA LEU A 104 -16.63 -24.28 5.42
C LEU A 104 -15.91 -23.70 4.20
N ILE A 105 -16.25 -24.14 2.98
CA ILE A 105 -15.72 -23.55 1.74
C ILE A 105 -16.13 -22.08 1.62
N ALA A 106 -17.41 -21.79 1.90
CA ALA A 106 -17.91 -20.42 1.86
C ALA A 106 -17.13 -19.52 2.83
N GLU A 107 -16.90 -19.96 4.07
CA GLU A 107 -16.12 -19.25 5.09
C GLU A 107 -14.66 -19.03 4.66
N ALA A 108 -14.02 -20.10 4.19
CA ALA A 108 -12.63 -20.10 3.77
C ALA A 108 -12.37 -19.10 2.64
N ALA A 109 -13.31 -19.01 1.71
CA ALA A 109 -13.16 -18.22 0.49
C ALA A 109 -13.85 -16.84 0.55
N LEU A 110 -14.34 -16.42 1.72
CA LEU A 110 -14.89 -15.08 1.92
C LEU A 110 -13.83 -14.02 1.54
N GLY A 111 -14.11 -13.23 0.51
CA GLY A 111 -13.23 -12.16 0.04
C GLY A 111 -12.19 -12.57 -1.00
N HIS A 112 -12.11 -13.86 -1.35
CA HIS A 112 -11.24 -14.35 -2.42
C HIS A 112 -12.00 -14.55 -3.74
N THR A 113 -11.40 -14.16 -4.86
CA THR A 113 -11.94 -14.38 -6.21
C THR A 113 -10.98 -15.21 -7.05
N SER A 114 -11.50 -15.90 -8.07
CA SER A 114 -10.71 -16.63 -9.08
C SER A 114 -9.87 -17.80 -8.52
N LEU A 115 -8.55 -17.77 -8.70
CA LEU A 115 -7.62 -18.86 -8.37
C LEU A 115 -7.52 -19.09 -6.85
N ALA A 116 -7.52 -18.03 -6.04
CA ALA A 116 -7.47 -18.15 -4.58
C ALA A 116 -8.68 -18.92 -4.03
N PHE A 117 -9.89 -18.59 -4.50
CA PHE A 117 -11.12 -19.33 -4.18
C PHE A 117 -11.01 -20.83 -4.52
N PHE A 118 -10.44 -21.15 -5.69
CA PHE A 118 -10.25 -22.53 -6.12
C PHE A 118 -9.26 -23.29 -5.21
N ILE A 119 -8.17 -22.65 -4.82
CA ILE A 119 -7.16 -23.21 -3.90
C ILE A 119 -7.77 -23.48 -2.52
N ASP A 120 -8.53 -22.53 -1.97
CA ASP A 120 -9.21 -22.68 -0.67
C ASP A 120 -10.20 -23.85 -0.70
N THR A 121 -10.95 -23.98 -1.80
CA THR A 121 -11.89 -25.08 -2.01
C THR A 121 -11.17 -26.43 -1.99
N ILE A 122 -9.98 -26.54 -2.59
CA ILE A 122 -9.18 -27.77 -2.57
C ILE A 122 -8.71 -28.09 -1.15
N PHE A 123 -8.15 -27.12 -0.41
CA PHE A 123 -7.68 -27.35 0.96
C PHE A 123 -8.82 -27.85 1.86
N VAL A 124 -9.99 -27.23 1.79
CA VAL A 124 -11.16 -27.64 2.56
C VAL A 124 -11.63 -29.04 2.14
N ALA A 125 -11.80 -29.28 0.83
CA ALA A 125 -12.27 -30.58 0.34
C ALA A 125 -11.32 -31.73 0.72
N VAL A 126 -10.01 -31.51 0.60
CA VAL A 126 -8.99 -32.49 1.00
C VAL A 126 -9.04 -32.72 2.51
N ALA A 127 -9.11 -31.67 3.33
CA ALA A 127 -9.18 -31.78 4.79
C ALA A 127 -10.39 -32.63 5.22
N VAL A 128 -11.57 -32.29 4.69
CA VAL A 128 -12.83 -32.99 4.95
C VAL A 128 -12.71 -34.47 4.58
N VAL A 129 -12.25 -34.77 3.38
CA VAL A 129 -12.11 -36.15 2.91
C VAL A 129 -11.09 -36.91 3.77
N TRP A 130 -9.92 -36.33 4.03
CA TRP A 130 -8.83 -37.02 4.72
C TRP A 130 -9.13 -37.30 6.19
N PHE A 131 -9.73 -36.34 6.90
CA PHE A 131 -10.15 -36.56 8.29
C PHE A 131 -11.26 -37.60 8.38
N GLY A 132 -12.19 -37.63 7.43
CA GLY A 132 -13.16 -38.71 7.31
C GLY A 132 -12.47 -40.08 7.12
N LEU A 133 -11.48 -40.17 6.21
CA LEU A 133 -10.74 -41.41 5.93
C LEU A 133 -10.01 -41.91 7.19
N ALA A 134 -9.41 -41.00 7.95
CA ALA A 134 -8.64 -41.32 9.14
C ALA A 134 -9.51 -41.81 10.33
N LEU A 135 -10.77 -41.37 10.40
CA LEU A 135 -11.71 -41.70 11.48
C LEU A 135 -12.67 -42.86 11.17
N ALA A 136 -12.66 -43.36 9.93
CA ALA A 136 -13.42 -44.54 9.54
C ALA A 136 -13.03 -45.76 10.40
N LYS A 137 -14.01 -46.40 11.04
CA LYS A 137 -13.81 -47.64 11.80
C LYS A 137 -13.68 -48.84 10.88
N SER A 138 -14.55 -48.92 9.87
CA SER A 138 -14.59 -49.99 8.87
C SER A 138 -15.27 -49.48 7.60
N TRP A 139 -14.92 -50.09 6.47
CA TRP A 139 -15.45 -49.77 5.15
C TRP A 139 -16.59 -50.72 4.77
N ASN A 140 -17.67 -50.18 4.22
CA ASN A 140 -18.78 -51.00 3.72
C ASN A 140 -18.44 -51.51 2.32
N ALA A 141 -18.50 -52.83 2.11
CA ALA A 141 -18.23 -53.44 0.82
C ALA A 141 -19.16 -52.92 -0.30
N ASP A 142 -20.40 -52.59 0.05
CA ASP A 142 -21.44 -52.17 -0.91
C ASP A 142 -21.42 -50.67 -1.22
N GLY A 143 -20.52 -49.91 -0.60
CA GLY A 143 -20.54 -48.44 -0.65
C GLY A 143 -19.97 -47.81 -1.92
N GLY A 144 -19.40 -48.61 -2.85
CA GLY A 144 -18.79 -48.15 -4.10
C GLY A 144 -17.51 -47.29 -3.95
N LEU A 145 -17.23 -46.76 -2.76
CA LEU A 145 -16.06 -45.94 -2.47
C LEU A 145 -14.79 -46.79 -2.40
N ARG A 146 -13.79 -46.41 -3.22
CA ARG A 146 -12.45 -46.99 -3.19
C ARG A 146 -11.53 -46.01 -2.44
N PRO A 147 -11.21 -46.24 -1.16
CA PRO A 147 -10.59 -45.23 -0.32
C PRO A 147 -9.14 -44.93 -0.73
N ARG A 148 -8.44 -45.87 -1.35
CA ARG A 148 -7.06 -45.67 -1.84
C ARG A 148 -6.99 -44.75 -3.08
N PRO A 149 -7.77 -44.95 -4.15
CA PRO A 149 -7.88 -43.98 -5.24
C PRO A 149 -8.27 -42.57 -4.75
N ILE A 150 -9.26 -42.48 -3.85
CA ILE A 150 -9.71 -41.19 -3.30
C ILE A 150 -8.57 -40.48 -2.56
N ALA A 151 -7.83 -41.19 -1.71
CA ALA A 151 -6.67 -40.63 -1.02
C ALA A 151 -5.58 -40.18 -2.00
N LEU A 152 -5.31 -40.96 -3.05
CA LEU A 152 -4.33 -40.56 -4.06
C LEU A 152 -4.76 -39.29 -4.79
N THR A 153 -6.02 -39.19 -5.22
CA THR A 153 -6.56 -37.98 -5.86
C THR A 153 -6.50 -36.77 -4.94
N ALA A 154 -6.87 -36.94 -3.66
CA ALA A 154 -6.81 -35.87 -2.67
C ALA A 154 -5.36 -35.42 -2.39
N ALA A 155 -4.40 -36.35 -2.37
CA ALA A 155 -2.99 -36.01 -2.18
C ALA A 155 -2.41 -35.24 -3.38
N ILE A 156 -2.75 -35.67 -4.60
CA ILE A 156 -2.34 -34.97 -5.83
C ILE A 156 -2.96 -33.57 -5.86
N ALA A 157 -4.26 -33.44 -5.53
CA ALA A 157 -4.93 -32.15 -5.46
C ALA A 157 -4.28 -31.23 -4.42
N LEU A 158 -3.94 -31.74 -3.24
CA LEU A 158 -3.28 -30.98 -2.18
C LEU A 158 -1.89 -30.48 -2.61
N VAL A 159 -1.10 -31.31 -3.29
CA VAL A 159 0.19 -30.90 -3.85
C VAL A 159 -0.01 -29.83 -4.92
N GLY A 160 -0.99 -29.99 -5.81
CA GLY A 160 -1.33 -28.98 -6.82
C GLY A 160 -1.72 -27.64 -6.19
N ALA A 161 -2.56 -27.65 -5.15
CA ALA A 161 -2.95 -26.46 -4.40
C ALA A 161 -1.75 -25.83 -3.69
N GLY A 162 -0.87 -26.64 -3.09
CA GLY A 162 0.34 -26.14 -2.44
C GLY A 162 1.33 -25.49 -3.41
N ILE A 163 1.55 -26.11 -4.58
CA ILE A 163 2.35 -25.51 -5.65
C ILE A 163 1.69 -24.22 -6.16
N GLY A 164 0.36 -24.22 -6.35
CA GLY A 164 -0.39 -23.02 -6.74
C GLY A 164 -0.22 -21.87 -5.74
N GLN A 165 -0.29 -22.15 -4.45
CA GLN A 165 -0.05 -21.17 -3.38
C GLN A 165 1.38 -20.64 -3.39
N LEU A 166 2.37 -21.52 -3.63
CA LEU A 166 3.78 -21.14 -3.74
C LEU A 166 4.03 -20.25 -4.96
N VAL A 167 3.41 -20.55 -6.11
CA VAL A 167 3.48 -19.73 -7.33
C VAL A 167 2.90 -18.34 -7.06
N LEU A 168 1.71 -18.28 -6.45
CA LEU A 168 1.07 -17.01 -6.08
C LEU A 168 1.90 -16.19 -5.09
N SER A 169 2.70 -16.85 -4.26
CA SER A 169 3.56 -16.22 -3.26
C SER A 169 4.96 -15.85 -3.79
N GLY A 170 5.30 -16.23 -5.01
CA GLY A 170 6.63 -16.01 -5.62
C GLY A 170 7.68 -17.06 -5.23
N ILE A 171 7.90 -18.05 -6.09
CA ILE A 171 8.71 -19.28 -5.84
C ILE A 171 10.17 -19.02 -5.41
N PHE A 172 10.74 -17.87 -5.77
CA PHE A 172 12.16 -17.55 -5.55
C PHE A 172 12.39 -16.36 -4.62
N ASP A 173 11.36 -15.95 -3.89
CA ASP A 173 11.51 -14.82 -3.00
C ASP A 173 12.36 -15.20 -1.78
N ARG A 174 13.38 -14.40 -1.44
CA ARG A 174 14.13 -14.53 -0.18
C ARG A 174 13.19 -14.54 1.04
N ARG A 175 12.05 -13.87 0.91
CA ARG A 175 10.98 -13.77 1.91
C ARG A 175 10.28 -15.10 2.20
N LEU A 176 10.39 -16.11 1.33
CA LEU A 176 9.93 -17.47 1.63
C LEU A 176 10.63 -18.05 2.86
N TRP A 177 11.89 -17.69 3.09
CA TRP A 177 12.71 -18.27 4.15
C TRP A 177 12.88 -17.36 5.36
N SER A 178 12.69 -16.04 5.20
CA SER A 178 12.89 -15.06 6.27
C SER A 178 11.61 -14.56 6.94
N THR A 179 10.43 -14.83 6.38
CA THR A 179 9.14 -14.33 6.92
C THR A 179 8.25 -15.45 7.44
N GLY A 180 7.42 -15.13 8.45
CA GLY A 180 6.42 -16.09 8.96
C GLY A 180 5.45 -16.58 7.87
N TYR A 181 5.11 -15.71 6.91
CA TYR A 181 4.25 -16.05 5.77
C TYR A 181 4.93 -17.09 4.87
N GLY A 182 6.19 -16.84 4.52
CA GLY A 182 7.01 -17.75 3.73
C GLY A 182 7.16 -19.13 4.37
N ILE A 183 7.46 -19.16 5.68
CA ILE A 183 7.57 -20.41 6.44
C ILE A 183 6.24 -21.18 6.43
N ALA A 184 5.11 -20.50 6.59
CA ALA A 184 3.79 -21.14 6.52
C ALA A 184 3.54 -21.75 5.13
N VAL A 185 3.85 -21.04 4.05
CA VAL A 185 3.74 -21.57 2.68
C VAL A 185 4.65 -22.80 2.47
N LEU A 186 5.88 -22.77 3.00
CA LEU A 186 6.80 -23.92 2.94
C LEU A 186 6.26 -25.13 3.71
N VAL A 187 5.78 -24.94 4.95
CA VAL A 187 5.17 -26.01 5.74
C VAL A 187 3.98 -26.63 5.01
N LEU A 188 3.17 -25.80 4.36
CA LEU A 188 2.03 -26.23 3.55
C LEU A 188 2.46 -27.10 2.36
N VAL A 189 3.49 -26.69 1.60
CA VAL A 189 4.02 -27.46 0.46
C VAL A 189 4.67 -28.76 0.93
N ILE A 190 5.51 -28.70 1.96
CA ILE A 190 6.19 -29.89 2.53
C ILE A 190 5.16 -30.87 3.08
N GLY A 191 4.14 -30.38 3.80
CA GLY A 191 3.03 -31.18 4.30
C GLY A 191 2.28 -31.89 3.17
N ALA A 192 1.95 -31.17 2.10
CA ALA A 192 1.29 -31.73 0.92
C ALA A 192 2.12 -32.84 0.24
N VAL A 193 3.41 -32.60 0.03
CA VAL A 193 4.33 -33.58 -0.57
C VAL A 193 4.50 -34.80 0.33
N ALA A 194 4.60 -34.60 1.65
CA ALA A 194 4.69 -35.70 2.61
C ALA A 194 3.44 -36.60 2.57
N VAL A 195 2.23 -36.02 2.45
CA VAL A 195 0.99 -36.78 2.30
C VAL A 195 1.01 -37.65 1.04
N LEU A 196 1.46 -37.10 -0.09
CA LEU A 196 1.59 -37.86 -1.34
C LEU A 196 2.63 -38.99 -1.20
N ALA A 197 3.80 -38.69 -0.63
CA ALA A 197 4.86 -39.67 -0.42
C ALA A 197 4.40 -40.83 0.49
N VAL A 198 3.73 -40.53 1.60
CA VAL A 198 3.17 -41.53 2.52
C VAL A 198 2.12 -42.40 1.80
N THR A 199 1.27 -41.79 0.97
CA THR A 199 0.22 -42.49 0.21
C THR A 199 0.78 -43.46 -0.83
N LEU A 200 1.94 -43.14 -1.42
CA LEU A 200 2.63 -43.99 -2.38
C LEU A 200 3.49 -45.07 -1.72
N ALA A 201 4.19 -44.73 -0.63
CA ALA A 201 5.17 -45.62 0.01
C ALA A 201 4.54 -46.71 0.87
N LEU A 202 3.45 -46.42 1.59
CA LEU A 202 2.85 -47.37 2.51
C LEU A 202 1.83 -48.28 1.80
N ARG A 203 1.94 -49.59 2.03
CA ARG A 203 0.99 -50.59 1.51
C ARG A 203 -0.21 -50.80 2.43
N GLU A 204 -0.05 -50.57 3.73
CA GLU A 204 -1.10 -50.70 4.74
C GLU A 204 -2.01 -49.45 4.74
N THR A 205 -3.27 -49.63 4.34
CA THR A 205 -4.25 -48.54 4.20
C THR A 205 -4.50 -47.78 5.51
N GLU A 206 -4.56 -48.47 6.65
CA GLU A 206 -4.76 -47.79 7.94
C GLU A 206 -3.62 -46.84 8.30
N ARG A 207 -2.37 -47.21 8.00
CA ARG A 207 -1.21 -46.36 8.26
C ARG A 207 -1.18 -45.15 7.33
N VAL A 208 -1.53 -45.33 6.05
CA VAL A 208 -1.65 -44.23 5.08
C VAL A 208 -2.59 -43.14 5.60
N TYR A 209 -3.78 -43.51 6.08
CA TYR A 209 -4.76 -42.53 6.52
C TYR A 209 -4.35 -41.82 7.80
N ARG A 210 -3.78 -42.54 8.79
CA ARG A 210 -3.35 -41.93 10.05
C ARG A 210 -2.15 -41.02 9.88
N PHE A 211 -1.10 -41.45 9.19
CA PHE A 211 0.09 -40.62 8.96
C PHE A 211 -0.20 -39.50 7.95
N GLY A 212 -0.99 -39.78 6.91
CA GLY A 212 -1.45 -38.75 5.98
C GLY A 212 -2.29 -37.68 6.66
N ALA A 213 -3.13 -38.03 7.66
CA ALA A 213 -3.90 -37.04 8.40
C ALA A 213 -3.03 -36.06 9.19
N ILE A 214 -1.84 -36.47 9.66
CA ILE A 214 -0.88 -35.56 10.30
C ILE A 214 -0.35 -34.54 9.27
N GLY A 215 0.01 -35.01 8.07
CA GLY A 215 0.47 -34.11 6.99
C GLY A 215 -0.63 -33.18 6.48
N VAL A 216 -1.86 -33.66 6.32
CA VAL A 216 -3.03 -32.83 5.97
C VAL A 216 -3.33 -31.82 7.06
N LEU A 217 -3.29 -32.23 8.34
CA LEU A 217 -3.46 -31.31 9.46
C LEU A 217 -2.40 -30.21 9.43
N ALA A 218 -1.12 -30.55 9.26
CA ALA A 218 -0.05 -29.56 9.15
C ALA A 218 -0.29 -28.57 7.99
N ALA A 219 -0.68 -29.06 6.81
CA ALA A 219 -0.98 -28.22 5.65
C ALA A 219 -2.19 -27.31 5.87
N VAL A 220 -3.27 -27.82 6.49
CA VAL A 220 -4.48 -27.05 6.79
C VAL A 220 -4.22 -26.01 7.88
N LEU A 221 -3.45 -26.35 8.92
CA LEU A 221 -3.06 -25.40 9.96
C LEU A 221 -2.24 -24.25 9.34
N ALA A 222 -1.25 -24.57 8.51
CA ALA A 222 -0.43 -23.58 7.82
C ALA A 222 -1.25 -22.72 6.86
N TRP A 223 -2.18 -23.31 6.09
CA TRP A 223 -3.08 -22.57 5.20
C TRP A 223 -4.04 -21.65 6.00
N ALA A 224 -4.65 -22.16 7.07
CA ALA A 224 -5.60 -21.42 7.89
C ALA A 224 -4.96 -20.24 8.64
N THR A 225 -3.64 -20.28 8.87
CA THR A 225 -2.92 -19.15 9.48
C THR A 225 -2.53 -18.07 8.49
N LEU A 226 -2.42 -18.36 7.18
CA LEU A 226 -1.96 -17.39 6.17
C LEU A 226 -2.69 -16.04 6.24
N PRO A 227 -4.03 -15.97 6.36
CA PRO A 227 -4.75 -14.68 6.41
C PRO A 227 -4.45 -13.85 7.66
N GLY A 228 -3.94 -14.48 8.73
CA GLY A 228 -3.55 -13.80 9.95
C GLY A 228 -2.08 -13.39 9.99
N ILE A 229 -1.29 -13.78 8.99
CA ILE A 229 0.12 -13.41 8.90
C ILE A 229 0.24 -12.24 7.93
N PRO A 230 0.87 -11.11 8.31
CA PRO A 230 1.11 -10.00 7.40
C PRO A 230 1.81 -10.48 6.13
N VAL A 231 1.21 -10.16 4.98
CA VAL A 231 1.83 -10.44 3.68
C VAL A 231 3.12 -9.60 3.58
N PRO A 232 4.25 -10.19 3.17
CA PRO A 232 5.48 -9.43 3.03
C PRO A 232 5.33 -8.27 2.03
N HIS A 233 5.78 -7.07 2.38
CA HIS A 233 5.75 -5.88 1.51
C HIS A 233 6.49 -6.12 0.21
N ASP A 234 5.88 -5.80 -0.94
CA ASP A 234 6.45 -5.98 -2.29
C ASP A 234 7.96 -5.68 -2.36
N LEU A 235 8.67 -6.49 -3.15
CA LEU A 235 10.11 -6.28 -3.35
C LEU A 235 10.36 -4.90 -3.94
N PRO A 236 11.46 -4.23 -3.54
CA PRO A 236 11.88 -3.02 -4.21
C PRO A 236 12.12 -3.28 -5.69
N VAL A 237 11.67 -2.38 -6.55
CA VAL A 237 11.87 -2.45 -7.99
C VAL A 237 12.85 -1.35 -8.40
N PRO A 238 13.93 -1.70 -9.13
CA PRO A 238 14.90 -0.73 -9.62
C PRO A 238 14.26 0.45 -10.34
N GLY A 239 14.67 1.66 -9.94
CA GLY A 239 14.26 2.92 -10.54
C GLY A 239 12.87 3.40 -10.16
N GLN A 240 12.12 2.65 -9.33
CA GLN A 240 10.85 3.09 -8.77
C GLN A 240 11.04 3.59 -7.34
N ALA A 241 10.40 4.71 -6.99
CA ALA A 241 10.49 5.21 -5.63
C ALA A 241 9.94 4.20 -4.63
N ARG A 242 10.64 4.05 -3.51
CA ARG A 242 10.30 3.11 -2.44
C ARG A 242 9.62 3.88 -1.31
N LEU A 243 8.30 3.74 -1.23
CA LEU A 243 7.53 4.16 -0.06
C LEU A 243 7.46 2.99 0.93
N ALA A 244 7.94 3.20 2.15
CA ALA A 244 8.01 2.19 3.20
C ALA A 244 7.69 2.78 4.58
N GLN A 245 7.63 1.91 5.59
CA GLN A 245 7.53 2.27 7.00
C GLN A 245 8.77 1.78 7.73
N ALA A 246 9.47 2.66 8.45
CA ALA A 246 10.63 2.29 9.25
C ALA A 246 10.73 3.18 10.49
N ALA A 247 11.20 2.62 11.60
CA ALA A 247 11.29 3.33 12.89
C ALA A 247 10.00 4.08 13.29
N GLY A 248 8.83 3.52 12.93
CA GLY A 248 7.51 4.08 13.25
C GLY A 248 7.04 5.25 12.39
N THR A 249 7.72 5.57 11.28
CA THR A 249 7.37 6.68 10.38
C THR A 249 7.38 6.25 8.90
N PRO A 250 6.56 6.89 8.04
CA PRO A 250 6.72 6.80 6.60
C PRO A 250 8.12 7.23 6.16
N VAL A 251 8.68 6.53 5.18
CA VAL A 251 9.98 6.82 4.56
C VAL A 251 9.84 6.68 3.05
N LEU A 252 10.33 7.67 2.31
CA LEU A 252 10.36 7.66 0.85
C LEU A 252 11.81 7.68 0.37
N VAL A 253 12.21 6.67 -0.42
CA VAL A 253 13.52 6.63 -1.09
C VAL A 253 13.32 6.85 -2.59
N THR A 254 13.98 7.87 -3.14
CA THR A 254 13.89 8.25 -4.57
C THR A 254 15.29 8.56 -5.12
N PRO A 255 15.63 8.20 -6.38
CA PRO A 255 14.84 7.45 -7.36
C PRO A 255 14.96 5.91 -7.26
N ASN A 256 15.66 5.40 -6.23
CA ASN A 256 16.01 3.98 -6.09
C ASN A 256 16.86 3.47 -7.27
N ARG A 257 17.97 4.18 -7.54
CA ARG A 257 18.97 3.87 -8.59
C ARG A 257 20.36 3.86 -8.00
N ALA A 258 21.35 3.31 -8.70
CA ALA A 258 22.71 3.29 -8.19
C ALA A 258 23.27 4.73 -8.17
N GLY A 259 24.03 5.08 -7.13
CA GLY A 259 24.52 6.45 -6.91
C GLY A 259 23.61 7.26 -5.99
N HIS A 260 23.46 8.56 -6.26
CA HIS A 260 22.83 9.50 -5.35
C HIS A 260 21.30 9.31 -5.29
N ASN A 261 20.79 9.18 -4.07
CA ASN A 261 19.36 9.09 -3.77
C ASN A 261 19.01 10.01 -2.58
N LEU A 262 17.75 10.41 -2.53
CA LEU A 262 17.15 11.08 -1.39
C LEU A 262 16.30 10.13 -0.58
N VAL A 263 16.45 10.23 0.73
CA VAL A 263 15.55 9.65 1.72
C VAL A 263 14.80 10.78 2.40
N HIS A 264 13.48 10.76 2.29
CA HIS A 264 12.59 11.79 2.80
C HIS A 264 11.74 11.25 3.94
N PHE A 265 11.56 12.09 4.95
CA PHE A 265 10.73 11.85 6.11
C PHE A 265 9.74 13.00 6.27
N PRO A 266 8.48 12.72 6.60
CA PRO A 266 7.48 13.76 6.82
C PRO A 266 7.78 14.55 8.09
N GLU A 267 7.20 15.75 8.22
CA GLU A 267 7.40 16.61 9.39
C GLU A 267 7.03 15.93 10.71
N ALA A 268 5.98 15.09 10.70
CA ALA A 268 5.55 14.31 11.86
C ALA A 268 6.61 13.32 12.37
N ALA A 269 7.61 12.95 11.55
CA ALA A 269 8.70 12.07 11.95
C ALA A 269 9.66 12.73 12.96
N GLY A 270 9.63 14.06 13.06
CA GLY A 270 10.52 14.84 13.91
C GLY A 270 11.90 15.08 13.30
N GLN A 271 12.86 15.37 14.17
CA GLN A 271 14.23 15.78 13.83
C GLN A 271 15.25 14.78 14.40
N GLY A 272 16.49 14.83 13.90
CA GLY A 272 17.57 13.99 14.41
C GLY A 272 17.57 12.54 13.87
N ILE A 273 16.83 12.30 12.79
CA ILE A 273 16.80 11.01 12.10
C ILE A 273 18.13 10.79 11.37
N THR A 274 18.65 9.56 11.42
CA THR A 274 19.83 9.15 10.65
C THR A 274 19.51 7.96 9.76
N VAL A 275 20.13 7.95 8.59
CA VAL A 275 20.05 6.89 7.60
C VAL A 275 21.44 6.29 7.44
N GLU A 276 21.58 4.99 7.70
CA GLU A 276 22.84 4.27 7.56
C GLU A 276 22.77 3.36 6.33
N GLN A 277 23.78 3.47 5.47
CA GLN A 277 24.04 2.58 4.33
C GLN A 277 25.47 2.08 4.47
N GLY A 278 25.63 0.79 4.77
CA GLY A 278 26.96 0.21 5.02
C GLY A 278 27.66 0.95 6.15
N ASP A 279 28.83 1.53 5.87
CA ASP A 279 29.61 2.33 6.83
C ASP A 279 29.30 3.84 6.77
N GLN A 280 28.41 4.27 5.86
CA GLN A 280 28.02 5.67 5.70
C GLN A 280 26.80 6.00 6.55
N ILE A 281 26.86 7.11 7.28
CA ILE A 281 25.76 7.63 8.10
C ILE A 281 25.40 9.03 7.61
N SER A 282 24.18 9.19 7.12
CA SER A 282 23.63 10.45 6.65
C SER A 282 22.58 10.97 7.63
N ARG A 283 22.71 12.23 8.04
CA ARG A 283 21.71 12.89 8.90
C ARG A 283 20.61 13.49 8.04
N ALA A 284 19.36 13.24 8.40
CA ALA A 284 18.23 13.92 7.80
C ALA A 284 18.15 15.38 8.31
N VAL A 285 18.09 16.33 7.39
CA VAL A 285 18.04 17.77 7.68
C VAL A 285 16.91 18.45 6.90
N SER A 286 16.39 19.55 7.42
CA SER A 286 15.40 20.36 6.70
C SER A 286 16.06 21.12 5.55
N ARG A 287 15.35 21.25 4.42
CA ARG A 287 15.79 22.00 3.24
C ARG A 287 14.87 23.20 2.99
N PRO A 288 15.41 24.36 2.55
CA PRO A 288 14.58 25.50 2.17
C PRO A 288 13.50 25.13 1.16
N GLY A 289 12.28 25.64 1.34
CA GLY A 289 11.17 25.42 0.40
C GLY A 289 10.63 23.98 0.36
N THR A 290 10.92 23.16 1.38
CA THR A 290 10.43 21.78 1.50
C THR A 290 9.77 21.52 2.85
N SER A 291 8.97 20.46 2.95
CA SER A 291 8.46 19.89 4.20
C SER A 291 9.37 18.79 4.74
N GLY A 292 9.32 18.57 6.05
CA GLY A 292 9.99 17.45 6.70
C GLY A 292 11.51 17.54 6.73
N THR A 293 12.16 16.36 6.66
CA THR A 293 13.62 16.23 6.68
C THR A 293 14.11 15.28 5.58
N TRP A 294 15.34 15.51 5.13
CA TRP A 294 15.92 14.91 3.94
C TRP A 294 17.34 14.43 4.23
N ALA A 295 17.64 13.19 3.89
CA ALA A 295 18.99 12.63 3.93
C ALA A 295 19.43 12.24 2.50
N GLU A 296 20.64 12.60 2.13
CA GLU A 296 21.28 12.10 0.91
C GLU A 296 21.98 10.78 1.22
N VAL A 297 21.79 9.78 0.38
CA VAL A 297 22.46 8.50 0.49
C VAL A 297 22.96 8.06 -0.88
N ASP A 298 24.15 7.50 -0.91
CA ASP A 298 24.62 6.78 -2.09
C ASP A 298 24.16 5.34 -1.96
N LEU A 299 23.48 4.80 -2.97
CA LEU A 299 23.08 3.40 -3.00
C LEU A 299 24.01 2.60 -3.92
N PRO A 300 24.48 1.40 -3.49
CA PRO A 300 25.24 0.53 -4.35
C PRO A 300 24.34 -0.06 -5.45
N ALA A 301 24.96 -0.62 -6.48
CA ALA A 301 24.23 -1.39 -7.49
C ALA A 301 23.65 -2.69 -6.87
N GLY A 302 22.42 -3.02 -7.23
CA GLY A 302 21.68 -4.19 -6.76
C GLY A 302 20.90 -3.95 -5.47
N SER A 303 20.60 -5.03 -4.76
CA SER A 303 19.83 -4.97 -3.52
C SER A 303 20.70 -4.57 -2.34
N SER A 304 20.20 -3.66 -1.51
CA SER A 304 20.83 -3.25 -0.25
C SER A 304 19.76 -2.85 0.77
N ASP A 305 20.16 -2.65 2.01
CA ASP A 305 19.26 -2.27 3.10
C ASP A 305 19.68 -0.90 3.66
N LEU A 306 18.71 -0.05 3.96
CA LEU A 306 18.91 1.21 4.67
C LEU A 306 18.46 1.07 6.12
N LEU A 307 19.35 1.32 7.07
CA LEU A 307 18.98 1.35 8.49
C LEU A 307 18.57 2.76 8.87
N ILE A 308 17.32 2.91 9.28
CA ILE A 308 16.73 4.16 9.75
C ILE A 308 16.76 4.16 11.27
N ARG A 309 17.25 5.24 11.85
CA ARG A 309 17.20 5.46 13.31
C ARG A 309 16.52 6.76 13.63
N ASN A 310 15.57 6.69 14.54
CA ASN A 310 14.85 7.83 15.11
C ASN A 310 14.82 7.68 16.64
N GLY A 311 15.75 8.34 17.33
CA GLY A 311 15.96 8.16 18.76
C GLY A 311 16.31 6.70 19.09
N GLU A 312 15.50 6.07 19.94
CA GLU A 312 15.65 4.65 20.31
C GLU A 312 15.03 3.70 19.28
N SER A 313 14.19 4.22 18.37
CA SER A 313 13.52 3.40 17.36
C SER A 313 14.45 3.16 16.18
N THR A 314 14.52 1.90 15.74
CA THR A 314 15.25 1.50 14.55
C THR A 314 14.33 0.73 13.59
N GLY A 315 14.58 0.85 12.29
CA GLY A 315 13.88 0.08 11.27
C GLY A 315 14.69 0.01 9.99
N THR A 316 14.41 -0.99 9.17
CA THR A 316 15.15 -1.22 7.92
C THR A 316 14.22 -0.99 6.73
N VAL A 317 14.76 -0.34 5.69
CA VAL A 317 14.10 -0.20 4.40
C VAL A 317 14.91 -0.97 3.36
N ASP A 318 14.33 -2.05 2.85
CA ASP A 318 14.87 -2.76 1.70
C ASP A 318 14.81 -1.86 0.45
N VAL A 319 15.93 -1.77 -0.26
CA VAL A 319 16.05 -1.05 -1.54
C VAL A 319 16.70 -1.97 -2.59
N ASP A 320 16.42 -1.70 -3.87
CA ASP A 320 17.05 -2.42 -4.98
C ASP A 320 17.20 -1.47 -6.15
N THR A 321 18.43 -1.13 -6.45
CA THR A 321 18.78 -0.20 -7.53
C THR A 321 19.04 -0.90 -8.86
N GLY A 322 19.15 -2.23 -8.83
CA GLY A 322 19.56 -3.05 -9.97
C GLY A 322 20.88 -2.55 -10.56
N GLY A 323 20.95 -2.50 -11.90
CA GLY A 323 22.05 -1.89 -12.65
C GLY A 323 21.68 -0.55 -13.29
N LEU A 324 20.62 0.10 -12.83
CA LEU A 324 20.13 1.32 -13.46
C LEU A 324 21.06 2.50 -13.13
N PRO A 325 21.48 3.29 -14.15
CA PRO A 325 22.31 4.45 -13.91
C PRO A 325 21.53 5.54 -13.18
N GLU A 326 22.29 6.41 -12.52
CA GLU A 326 21.81 7.66 -11.94
C GLU A 326 21.13 8.54 -13.01
N ILE A 327 20.15 9.34 -12.59
CA ILE A 327 19.44 10.29 -13.46
C ILE A 327 19.68 11.72 -12.97
N PRO A 328 19.77 12.73 -13.87
CA PRO A 328 19.82 14.13 -13.47
C PRO A 328 18.59 14.52 -12.64
N GLY A 329 18.80 15.38 -11.63
CA GLY A 329 17.72 15.84 -10.73
C GLY A 329 17.30 14.82 -9.66
N SER A 330 17.97 13.66 -9.57
CA SER A 330 17.70 12.61 -8.57
C SER A 330 17.77 13.12 -7.12
N ALA A 331 18.64 14.11 -6.87
CA ALA A 331 18.87 14.73 -5.58
C ALA A 331 17.98 15.95 -5.29
N GLU A 332 16.95 16.20 -6.12
CA GLU A 332 16.04 17.33 -5.96
C GLU A 332 14.73 16.92 -5.24
N PRO A 333 14.30 17.66 -4.20
CA PRO A 333 13.06 17.37 -3.45
C PRO A 333 11.79 17.31 -4.32
N GLU A 334 11.73 18.09 -5.39
CA GLU A 334 10.60 18.07 -6.31
C GLU A 334 10.47 16.72 -7.04
N CYS A 335 11.60 16.07 -7.36
CA CYS A 335 11.60 14.75 -7.98
C CYS A 335 11.02 13.70 -7.02
N ALA A 336 11.36 13.77 -5.73
CA ALA A 336 10.78 12.93 -4.69
C ALA A 336 9.27 13.15 -4.53
N SER A 337 8.80 14.41 -4.52
CA SER A 337 7.37 14.69 -4.44
C SER A 337 6.59 14.20 -5.67
N ALA A 338 7.18 14.33 -6.88
CA ALA A 338 6.61 13.75 -8.09
C ALA A 338 6.50 12.22 -7.99
N ALA A 339 7.57 11.56 -7.52
CA ALA A 339 7.59 10.11 -7.35
C ALA A 339 6.60 9.62 -6.28
N LEU A 340 6.44 10.38 -5.18
CA LEU A 340 5.43 10.12 -4.16
C LEU A 340 4.02 10.14 -4.76
N GLY A 341 3.71 11.12 -5.62
CA GLY A 341 2.43 11.20 -6.32
C GLY A 341 2.11 9.94 -7.15
N ALA A 342 3.08 9.40 -7.88
CA ALA A 342 2.93 8.13 -8.59
C ALA A 342 2.77 6.94 -7.64
N ALA A 343 3.57 6.88 -6.57
CA ALA A 343 3.56 5.79 -5.60
C ALA A 343 2.21 5.68 -4.88
N VAL A 344 1.65 6.80 -4.41
CA VAL A 344 0.35 6.81 -3.72
C VAL A 344 -0.84 6.59 -4.66
N ALA A 345 -0.64 6.72 -5.98
CA ALA A 345 -1.62 6.29 -6.99
C ALA A 345 -1.60 4.76 -7.23
N GLY A 346 -0.68 4.03 -6.59
CA GLY A 346 -0.55 2.58 -6.73
C GLY A 346 0.13 2.13 -8.02
N LEU A 347 0.88 3.03 -8.69
CA LEU A 347 1.54 2.72 -9.95
C LEU A 347 3.06 2.70 -9.83
N ALA A 348 3.57 1.49 -9.99
CA ALA A 348 4.96 1.13 -10.09
C ALA A 348 5.56 1.60 -11.43
N ARG A 349 6.06 2.85 -11.49
CA ARG A 349 6.73 3.41 -12.68
C ARG A 349 8.15 3.90 -12.35
N PRO A 350 9.09 3.75 -13.30
CA PRO A 350 10.40 4.38 -13.17
C PRO A 350 10.27 5.89 -12.97
N VAL A 351 11.02 6.42 -12.01
CA VAL A 351 11.02 7.85 -11.66
C VAL A 351 11.58 8.67 -12.83
N THR A 352 10.92 9.78 -13.12
CA THR A 352 11.37 10.84 -14.03
C THR A 352 11.33 12.17 -13.28
N CYS A 353 12.41 12.94 -13.34
CA CYS A 353 12.53 14.16 -12.56
C CYS A 353 12.00 15.39 -13.34
N PRO A 354 11.07 16.18 -12.77
CA PRO A 354 10.41 17.28 -13.48
C PRO A 354 11.28 18.48 -13.86
N ASP A 355 12.48 18.60 -13.28
CA ASP A 355 13.44 19.68 -13.49
C ASP A 355 14.26 19.55 -14.78
N THR A 356 14.13 18.41 -15.46
CA THR A 356 14.89 18.07 -16.67
C THR A 356 14.37 18.73 -17.95
N GLU A 357 13.13 19.21 -17.98
CA GLU A 357 12.52 19.86 -19.15
C GLU A 357 11.42 20.86 -18.75
N LEU A 358 11.26 21.93 -19.53
CA LEU A 358 10.10 22.81 -19.43
C LEU A 358 8.94 22.27 -20.28
N LEU A 359 7.89 21.79 -19.60
CA LEU A 359 6.70 21.26 -20.27
C LEU A 359 5.96 22.34 -21.08
N PRO A 360 5.35 21.99 -22.23
CA PRO A 360 4.58 22.94 -23.04
C PRO A 360 3.45 23.63 -22.28
N GLU A 361 2.79 22.93 -21.36
CA GLU A 361 1.69 23.45 -20.56
C GLU A 361 2.15 24.54 -19.59
N ASP A 362 3.34 24.36 -19.01
CA ASP A 362 4.00 25.32 -18.13
C ASP A 362 4.53 26.52 -18.91
N ALA A 363 5.13 26.27 -20.07
CA ALA A 363 5.57 27.33 -20.98
C ALA A 363 4.41 28.26 -21.38
N ASP A 364 3.23 27.72 -21.66
CA ASP A 364 2.03 28.51 -21.93
C ASP A 364 1.54 29.30 -20.70
N ALA A 365 1.53 28.67 -19.52
CA ALA A 365 1.16 29.34 -18.28
C ALA A 365 2.09 30.53 -17.96
N LEU A 366 3.40 30.37 -18.17
CA LEU A 366 4.40 31.43 -17.98
C LEU A 366 4.22 32.57 -18.99
N ARG A 367 3.98 32.27 -20.29
CA ARG A 367 3.70 33.31 -21.29
C ARG A 367 2.46 34.13 -20.92
N LYS A 368 1.39 33.44 -20.50
CA LYS A 368 0.14 34.10 -20.08
C LYS A 368 0.32 34.94 -18.81
N ASN A 369 1.15 34.49 -17.87
CA ASN A 369 1.51 35.28 -16.68
C ASN A 369 2.26 36.57 -17.06
N VAL A 370 3.25 36.51 -17.95
CA VAL A 370 3.94 37.71 -18.43
C VAL A 370 2.98 38.65 -19.17
N GLY A 371 2.06 38.09 -19.98
CA GLY A 371 0.99 38.86 -20.61
C GLY A 371 0.09 39.57 -19.59
N PHE A 372 -0.32 38.87 -18.53
CA PHE A 372 -1.10 39.44 -17.43
C PHE A 372 -0.38 40.59 -16.72
N LEU A 373 0.93 40.45 -16.44
CA LEU A 373 1.76 41.51 -15.86
C LEU A 373 1.88 42.74 -16.79
N ALA A 374 2.04 42.51 -18.09
CA ALA A 374 2.09 43.58 -19.09
C ALA A 374 0.75 44.33 -19.18
N ASP A 375 -0.37 43.62 -19.16
CA ASP A 375 -1.72 44.20 -19.18
C ASP A 375 -2.01 45.02 -17.91
N MET A 376 -1.48 44.60 -16.76
CA MET A 376 -1.50 45.37 -15.51
C MET A 376 -0.58 46.59 -15.51
N LYS A 377 0.25 46.77 -16.56
CA LYS A 377 1.21 47.86 -16.71
C LYS A 377 2.19 47.96 -15.55
N VAL A 378 2.69 46.82 -15.08
CA VAL A 378 3.73 46.82 -14.03
C VAL A 378 4.99 47.52 -14.55
N PRO A 379 5.69 48.31 -13.71
CA PRO A 379 6.79 49.17 -14.16
C PRO A 379 8.03 48.38 -14.61
N ALA A 380 8.28 47.22 -14.00
CA ALA A 380 9.32 46.28 -14.38
C ALA A 380 9.04 44.90 -13.77
N ILE A 381 9.73 43.87 -14.30
CA ILE A 381 9.83 42.56 -13.68
C ILE A 381 11.27 42.22 -13.30
N THR A 382 11.46 41.62 -12.13
CA THR A 382 12.68 40.89 -11.75
C THR A 382 12.44 39.41 -12.05
N VAL A 383 13.37 38.74 -12.72
CA VAL A 383 13.26 37.30 -13.04
C VAL A 383 14.32 36.52 -12.27
N VAL A 384 13.91 35.48 -11.55
CA VAL A 384 14.82 34.59 -10.81
C VAL A 384 14.60 33.15 -11.26
N GLY A 385 15.64 32.56 -11.85
CA GLY A 385 15.70 31.15 -12.22
C GLY A 385 16.82 30.41 -11.49
N ASP A 386 17.17 29.23 -12.00
CA ASP A 386 18.32 28.43 -11.58
C ASP A 386 18.98 27.72 -12.77
N ASP A 387 20.00 26.91 -12.49
CA ASP A 387 20.80 26.21 -13.49
C ASP A 387 20.20 24.86 -13.94
N THR A 388 18.99 24.51 -13.49
CA THR A 388 18.31 23.32 -13.99
C THR A 388 17.93 23.51 -15.47
N PRO A 389 17.89 22.44 -16.29
CA PRO A 389 17.43 22.55 -17.67
C PRO A 389 16.07 23.24 -17.80
N ARG A 390 15.10 22.91 -16.95
CA ARG A 390 13.81 23.59 -16.89
C ARG A 390 13.92 25.06 -16.49
N GLY A 391 14.70 25.38 -15.45
CA GLY A 391 14.87 26.74 -14.94
C GLY A 391 15.50 27.70 -15.96
N ARG A 392 16.52 27.24 -16.69
CA ARG A 392 17.12 27.99 -17.81
C ARG A 392 16.12 28.24 -18.93
N ALA A 393 15.42 27.20 -19.38
CA ALA A 393 14.41 27.33 -20.44
C ALA A 393 13.26 28.27 -20.03
N ALA A 394 12.82 28.21 -18.77
CA ALA A 394 11.78 29.08 -18.24
C ALA A 394 12.23 30.53 -18.13
N THR A 395 13.47 30.78 -17.71
CA THR A 395 14.04 32.12 -17.62
C THR A 395 14.17 32.74 -19.00
N GLU A 396 14.71 32.00 -19.98
CA GLU A 396 14.79 32.46 -21.37
C GLU A 396 13.40 32.79 -21.94
N LEU A 397 12.40 31.94 -21.69
CA LEU A 397 11.02 32.17 -22.13
C LEU A 397 10.43 33.44 -21.52
N VAL A 398 10.58 33.65 -20.20
CA VAL A 398 10.04 34.82 -19.51
C VAL A 398 10.69 36.10 -20.02
N LEU A 399 12.03 36.11 -20.15
CA LEU A 399 12.77 37.26 -20.69
C LEU A 399 12.37 37.56 -22.14
N GLY A 400 12.22 36.53 -22.98
CA GLY A 400 11.81 36.68 -24.37
C GLY A 400 10.36 37.15 -24.55
N GLU A 401 9.43 36.71 -23.69
CA GLU A 401 8.05 37.22 -23.70
C GLU A 401 7.98 38.66 -23.16
N ALA A 402 8.74 38.99 -22.11
CA ALA A 402 8.79 40.34 -21.57
C ALA A 402 9.30 41.35 -22.62
N ALA A 403 10.37 40.98 -23.33
CA ALA A 403 10.89 41.77 -24.44
C ALA A 403 9.86 41.97 -25.57
N ARG A 404 9.14 40.91 -25.97
CA ARG A 404 8.06 40.99 -26.98
C ARG A 404 6.92 41.92 -26.56
N ARG A 405 6.64 42.03 -25.26
CA ARG A 405 5.56 42.84 -24.71
C ARG A 405 6.00 44.25 -24.29
N GLY A 406 7.28 44.58 -24.45
CA GLY A 406 7.83 45.85 -23.99
C GLY A 406 7.82 46.02 -22.47
N LEU A 407 7.82 44.92 -21.73
CA LEU A 407 7.83 44.91 -20.27
C LEU A 407 9.28 45.00 -19.77
N PRO A 408 9.69 46.08 -19.06
CA PRO A 408 11.08 46.22 -18.63
C PRO A 408 11.52 45.10 -17.69
N VAL A 409 12.72 44.59 -17.89
CA VAL A 409 13.36 43.65 -16.96
C VAL A 409 14.44 44.40 -16.19
N ALA A 410 14.24 44.57 -14.89
CA ALA A 410 15.15 45.28 -14.00
C ALA A 410 14.93 44.81 -12.57
N ASP A 411 16.00 44.80 -11.77
CA ASP A 411 15.88 44.58 -10.33
C ASP A 411 15.19 45.81 -9.69
N ASN A 412 13.87 45.71 -9.52
CA ASN A 412 13.04 46.82 -9.07
C ASN A 412 11.98 46.33 -8.06
N PRO A 413 12.16 46.62 -6.76
CA PRO A 413 11.17 46.30 -5.73
C PRO A 413 9.80 46.98 -5.94
N ASP A 414 9.75 48.09 -6.68
CA ASP A 414 8.49 48.74 -7.06
C ASP A 414 7.79 48.02 -8.23
N GLY A 415 8.39 46.97 -8.79
CA GLY A 415 7.86 46.10 -9.84
C GLY A 415 7.26 44.79 -9.32
N ALA A 416 7.30 43.76 -10.16
CA ALA A 416 6.89 42.39 -9.80
C ALA A 416 8.08 41.42 -9.85
N LEU A 417 8.08 40.39 -8.99
CA LEU A 417 9.03 39.28 -9.08
C LEU A 417 8.42 38.12 -9.87
N VAL A 418 9.17 37.52 -10.78
CA VAL A 418 8.83 36.28 -11.49
C VAL A 418 9.84 35.19 -11.12
N GLN A 419 9.42 34.23 -10.29
CA GLN A 419 10.25 33.12 -9.81
C GLN A 419 9.99 31.85 -10.65
N VAL A 420 11.02 31.37 -11.33
CA VAL A 420 10.97 30.18 -12.21
C VAL A 420 12.10 29.18 -11.91
N SER A 421 12.60 29.17 -10.67
CA SER A 421 13.55 28.15 -10.19
C SER A 421 12.85 26.89 -9.68
N GLY A 422 13.61 25.91 -9.21
CA GLY A 422 13.18 24.83 -8.33
C GLY A 422 12.94 25.28 -6.89
N TRP A 423 12.48 24.34 -6.06
CA TRP A 423 11.92 24.60 -4.74
C TRP A 423 12.94 25.19 -3.75
N GLN A 424 14.15 24.65 -3.71
CA GLN A 424 15.15 25.09 -2.75
C GLN A 424 15.55 26.54 -2.98
N LYS A 425 15.88 26.90 -4.22
CA LYS A 425 16.22 28.28 -4.60
C LYS A 425 15.04 29.24 -4.37
N ALA A 426 13.81 28.79 -4.62
CA ALA A 426 12.63 29.59 -4.34
C ALA A 426 12.45 29.81 -2.83
N GLY A 427 12.59 28.77 -2.01
CA GLY A 427 12.51 28.88 -0.56
C GLY A 427 13.54 29.85 0.03
N GLU A 428 14.76 29.84 -0.49
CA GLU A 428 15.82 30.80 -0.09
C GLU A 428 15.51 32.24 -0.51
N THR A 429 14.97 32.43 -1.72
CA THR A 429 14.78 33.77 -2.31
C THR A 429 13.51 34.44 -1.77
N LEU A 430 12.42 33.69 -1.60
CA LEU A 430 11.09 34.25 -1.34
C LEU A 430 10.94 34.78 0.09
N GLY A 431 11.61 34.20 1.09
CA GLY A 431 11.46 34.60 2.50
C GLY A 431 11.63 36.11 2.75
N ASN A 432 12.55 36.74 2.01
CA ASN A 432 12.88 38.15 2.16
C ASN A 432 12.36 39.03 0.99
N ALA A 433 11.76 38.43 -0.03
CA ALA A 433 11.32 39.17 -1.21
C ALA A 433 10.10 40.05 -0.89
N ARG A 434 10.15 41.31 -1.29
CA ARG A 434 9.04 42.28 -1.19
C ARG A 434 8.95 43.05 -2.51
N TYR A 435 7.82 42.92 -3.19
CA TYR A 435 7.57 43.53 -4.50
C TYR A 435 6.19 44.15 -4.52
N LEU A 436 6.09 45.40 -4.97
CA LEU A 436 4.84 46.19 -4.93
C LEU A 436 3.72 45.56 -5.78
N TYR A 437 4.07 44.96 -6.92
CA TYR A 437 3.12 44.27 -7.81
C TYR A 437 3.07 42.75 -7.56
N GLY A 438 3.54 42.33 -6.38
CA GLY A 438 3.47 40.96 -5.91
C GLY A 438 4.57 40.04 -6.44
N ILE A 439 4.50 38.81 -5.97
CA ILE A 439 5.44 37.73 -6.31
C ILE A 439 4.68 36.72 -7.16
N HIS A 440 5.18 36.46 -8.36
CA HIS A 440 4.57 35.53 -9.30
C HIS A 440 5.48 34.32 -9.44
N VAL A 441 5.00 33.14 -9.06
CA VAL A 441 5.80 31.91 -9.09
C VAL A 441 5.33 31.00 -10.22
N ALA A 442 6.24 30.19 -10.75
CA ALA A 442 5.93 29.18 -11.76
C ALA A 442 4.92 28.14 -11.25
N PRO A 443 4.17 27.46 -12.14
CA PRO A 443 3.15 26.49 -11.74
C PRO A 443 3.67 25.38 -10.82
N TRP A 444 4.87 24.84 -11.11
CA TRP A 444 5.47 23.74 -10.33
C TRP A 444 5.94 24.17 -8.92
N LEU A 445 5.94 25.46 -8.63
CA LEU A 445 6.19 26.00 -7.30
C LEU A 445 4.94 26.03 -6.43
N LEU A 446 3.79 25.54 -6.91
CA LEU A 446 2.64 25.21 -6.07
C LEU A 446 2.98 24.04 -5.14
N HIS A 447 3.58 24.38 -4.02
CA HIS A 447 3.91 23.54 -2.87
C HIS A 447 3.89 24.42 -1.62
N GLY A 448 3.19 23.98 -0.57
CA GLY A 448 2.91 24.78 0.64
C GLY A 448 4.12 25.59 1.15
N PRO A 449 5.23 24.94 1.55
CA PRO A 449 6.45 25.60 2.03
C PRO A 449 7.06 26.67 1.12
N VAL A 450 6.83 26.60 -0.20
CA VAL A 450 7.32 27.62 -1.15
C VAL A 450 6.39 28.82 -1.19
N VAL A 451 5.09 28.57 -1.37
CA VAL A 451 4.09 29.62 -1.61
C VAL A 451 3.64 30.33 -0.34
N THR A 452 3.99 29.81 0.83
CA THR A 452 3.83 30.46 2.12
C THR A 452 5.11 31.14 2.61
N ALA A 453 6.23 31.05 1.88
CA ALA A 453 7.48 31.72 2.26
C ALA A 453 7.37 33.25 2.20
N SER A 454 6.45 33.80 1.41
CA SER A 454 6.16 35.23 1.34
C SER A 454 4.66 35.50 1.25
N THR A 455 4.24 36.71 1.61
CA THR A 455 2.87 37.16 1.43
C THR A 455 2.65 37.69 0.01
N GLY A 456 1.45 37.49 -0.55
CA GLY A 456 1.11 38.02 -1.87
C GLY A 456 1.70 37.22 -3.04
N THR A 457 1.87 35.91 -2.88
CA THR A 457 2.28 35.03 -3.97
C THR A 457 1.11 34.70 -4.89
N SER A 458 1.34 34.83 -6.20
CA SER A 458 0.39 34.51 -7.27
C SER A 458 0.96 33.45 -8.21
N ILE A 459 0.10 32.56 -8.72
CA ILE A 459 0.49 31.36 -9.47
C ILE A 459 -0.46 31.17 -10.66
N PRO A 460 0.06 31.01 -11.89
CA PRO A 460 -0.76 30.65 -13.04
C PRO A 460 -1.05 29.14 -13.02
N LEU A 461 -2.33 28.74 -12.91
CA LEU A 461 -2.73 27.33 -12.85
C LEU A 461 -3.84 27.02 -13.86
N ARG A 462 -3.88 25.75 -14.30
CA ARG A 462 -4.90 25.22 -15.24
C ARG A 462 -6.08 24.52 -14.56
N PHE A 463 -6.02 24.37 -13.25
CA PHE A 463 -7.03 23.70 -12.45
C PHE A 463 -7.28 24.54 -11.19
N ASP A 464 -8.44 24.38 -10.56
CA ASP A 464 -8.67 24.94 -9.24
C ASP A 464 -8.17 23.93 -8.19
N PRO A 465 -7.21 24.29 -7.31
CA PRO A 465 -6.74 23.39 -6.24
C PRO A 465 -7.85 22.98 -5.25
N ARG A 466 -9.02 23.63 -5.30
CA ARG A 466 -10.21 23.30 -4.51
C ARG A 466 -11.16 22.34 -5.24
N ASP A 467 -10.87 22.00 -6.50
CA ASP A 467 -11.65 21.01 -7.22
C ASP A 467 -11.51 19.62 -6.59
N ARG A 468 -12.55 18.80 -6.77
CA ARG A 468 -12.63 17.46 -6.17
C ARG A 468 -11.41 16.59 -6.45
N ALA A 469 -10.88 16.61 -7.67
CA ALA A 469 -9.72 15.79 -8.05
C ALA A 469 -8.44 16.22 -7.32
N ALA A 470 -8.20 17.53 -7.24
CA ALA A 470 -7.06 18.10 -6.54
C ALA A 470 -7.13 17.83 -5.02
N LEU A 471 -8.32 17.96 -4.42
CA LEU A 471 -8.54 17.63 -3.00
C LEU A 471 -8.38 16.13 -2.73
N THR A 472 -8.84 15.27 -3.65
CA THR A 472 -8.69 13.81 -3.53
C THR A 472 -7.22 13.41 -3.51
N TYR A 473 -6.41 13.98 -4.41
CA TYR A 473 -4.96 13.78 -4.38
C TYR A 473 -4.35 14.25 -3.05
N GLY A 474 -4.67 15.48 -2.61
CA GLY A 474 -4.17 16.01 -1.34
C GLY A 474 -4.44 15.08 -0.15
N MET A 475 -5.69 14.61 -0.01
CA MET A 475 -6.06 13.66 1.05
C MET A 475 -5.35 12.31 0.90
N THR A 476 -5.18 11.82 -0.32
CA THR A 476 -4.48 10.54 -0.58
C THR A 476 -3.01 10.62 -0.17
N GLN A 477 -2.33 11.71 -0.52
CA GLN A 477 -0.93 11.91 -0.14
C GLN A 477 -0.78 12.12 1.38
N ALA A 478 -1.65 12.93 1.99
CA ALA A 478 -1.60 13.17 3.42
C ALA A 478 -1.83 11.89 4.22
N ALA A 479 -2.77 11.04 3.81
CA ALA A 479 -3.01 9.75 4.45
C ALA A 479 -1.84 8.77 4.30
N ALA A 480 -1.10 8.82 3.19
CA ALA A 480 0.00 7.91 2.92
C ALA A 480 1.34 8.35 3.54
N PHE A 481 1.61 9.67 3.56
CA PHE A 481 2.92 10.22 3.92
C PHE A 481 2.84 11.40 4.90
N GLY A 482 1.80 12.23 4.83
CA GLY A 482 1.62 13.40 5.71
C GLY A 482 2.14 14.72 5.15
N ASP A 483 2.73 14.73 3.95
CA ASP A 483 3.26 15.93 3.32
C ASP A 483 2.18 16.73 2.57
N PRO A 484 2.30 18.08 2.52
CA PRO A 484 1.41 18.91 1.71
C PRO A 484 1.55 18.55 0.22
N PRO A 485 0.45 18.60 -0.55
CA PRO A 485 0.47 18.26 -1.97
C PRO A 485 1.34 19.23 -2.76
N SER A 486 1.82 18.77 -3.91
CA SER A 486 2.54 19.59 -4.88
C SER A 486 1.96 19.41 -6.28
N LEU A 487 2.17 20.38 -7.18
CA LEU A 487 1.74 20.21 -8.56
C LEU A 487 2.45 19.03 -9.25
N SER A 488 3.75 18.85 -9.00
CA SER A 488 4.54 17.78 -9.60
C SER A 488 4.06 16.40 -9.14
N GLY A 489 3.71 16.24 -7.86
CA GLY A 489 3.05 15.02 -7.36
C GLY A 489 1.64 14.83 -7.93
N TYR A 490 0.82 15.88 -8.02
CA TYR A 490 -0.53 15.79 -8.57
C TYR A 490 -0.54 15.34 -10.03
N ARG A 491 0.40 15.85 -10.84
CA ARG A 491 0.59 15.44 -12.23
C ARG A 491 0.87 13.95 -12.35
N GLN A 492 1.79 13.43 -11.54
CA GLN A 492 2.13 12.01 -11.57
C GLN A 492 0.98 11.13 -11.04
N TRP A 493 0.28 11.58 -10.01
CA TRP A 493 -0.92 10.91 -9.49
C TRP A 493 -2.04 10.84 -10.54
N ALA A 494 -2.32 11.94 -11.22
CA ALA A 494 -3.33 12.00 -12.28
C ALA A 494 -2.93 11.13 -13.48
N ALA A 495 -1.68 11.26 -13.95
CA ALA A 495 -1.16 10.48 -15.08
C ALA A 495 -1.15 8.97 -14.80
N ALA A 496 -0.89 8.58 -13.55
CA ALA A 496 -1.01 7.20 -13.10
C ALA A 496 -2.45 6.68 -13.28
N ARG A 497 -3.44 7.51 -12.98
CA ARG A 497 -4.87 7.16 -13.11
C ARG A 497 -5.42 7.31 -14.54
N GLY A 498 -4.57 7.64 -15.52
CA GLY A 498 -4.99 7.95 -16.88
C GLY A 498 -5.77 9.25 -16.99
N GLU A 499 -5.65 10.13 -16.00
CA GLU A 499 -6.28 11.44 -15.93
C GLU A 499 -5.27 12.51 -16.41
N SER A 500 -5.77 13.59 -17.01
CA SER A 500 -4.95 14.73 -17.43
C SER A 500 -5.37 16.01 -16.70
N ILE A 501 -4.41 16.77 -16.20
CA ILE A 501 -4.68 18.10 -15.63
C ILE A 501 -4.83 19.09 -16.78
N GLY A 502 -6.07 19.28 -17.21
CA GLY A 502 -6.44 20.21 -18.29
C GLY A 502 -7.19 21.43 -17.77
N GLY A 503 -7.33 22.43 -18.63
CA GLY A 503 -8.10 23.64 -18.37
C GLY A 503 -7.42 24.91 -18.86
N GLU A 504 -8.17 26.01 -18.78
CA GLU A 504 -7.65 27.34 -19.07
C GLU A 504 -6.78 27.85 -17.93
N VAL A 505 -5.73 28.59 -18.27
CA VAL A 505 -4.84 29.18 -17.27
C VAL A 505 -5.55 30.34 -16.59
N ALA A 506 -5.63 30.36 -15.27
CA ALA A 506 -6.07 31.50 -14.47
C ALA A 506 -5.01 31.83 -13.40
N MET A 507 -5.00 33.07 -12.93
CA MET A 507 -4.16 33.48 -11.80
C MET A 507 -4.85 33.12 -10.49
N TYR A 508 -4.08 32.49 -9.61
CA TYR A 508 -4.49 32.18 -8.24
C TYR A 508 -3.56 32.91 -7.27
N ALA A 509 -4.11 33.49 -6.20
CA ALA A 509 -3.32 34.03 -5.11
C ALA A 509 -3.36 33.07 -3.92
N THR A 510 -2.22 32.96 -3.22
CA THR A 510 -2.15 32.33 -1.91
C THR A 510 -2.31 33.38 -0.83
N ALA A 511 -3.06 33.05 0.21
CA ALA A 511 -3.19 33.87 1.41
C ALA A 511 -2.94 32.99 2.62
N GLN A 512 -2.09 33.46 3.53
CA GLN A 512 -1.95 32.86 4.85
C GLN A 512 -3.19 33.23 5.68
N VAL A 513 -3.80 32.25 6.33
CA VAL A 513 -4.95 32.44 7.20
C VAL A 513 -4.56 31.90 8.56
N ASP A 514 -4.19 32.79 9.46
CA ASP A 514 -4.01 32.46 10.86
C ASP A 514 -5.35 32.63 11.58
N ILE A 515 -5.86 31.56 12.18
CA ILE A 515 -7.10 31.58 12.96
C ILE A 515 -6.71 31.58 14.43
N MET A 516 -7.27 32.52 15.19
CA MET A 516 -7.08 32.60 16.63
C MET A 516 -7.49 31.26 17.28
N GLN A 517 -6.51 30.48 17.75
CA GLN A 517 -6.79 29.18 18.36
C GLN A 517 -7.58 29.37 19.65
N MET A 518 -8.77 28.77 19.74
CA MET A 518 -9.51 28.70 21.01
C MET A 518 -9.05 27.47 21.77
N ALA A 519 -8.81 27.62 23.08
CA ALA A 519 -8.40 26.52 23.94
C ALA A 519 -9.41 25.36 23.85
N GLY A 520 -8.92 24.16 23.51
CA GLY A 520 -9.75 22.95 23.39
C GLY A 520 -10.34 22.65 22.00
N HIS A 521 -10.14 23.53 21.01
CA HIS A 521 -10.55 23.29 19.62
C HIS A 521 -9.40 23.59 18.67
N GLN A 522 -8.83 22.55 18.05
CA GLN A 522 -7.94 22.72 16.91
C GLN A 522 -8.76 23.20 15.70
N HIS A 523 -8.65 24.49 15.41
CA HIS A 523 -9.13 25.06 14.15
C HIS A 523 -7.91 25.43 13.32
N GLY A 524 -7.57 24.60 12.33
CA GLY A 524 -6.49 24.86 11.38
C GLY A 524 -5.90 23.58 10.78
N GLY A 525 -5.82 23.53 9.45
CA GLY A 525 -5.15 22.47 8.68
C GLY A 525 -5.93 21.16 8.58
N ASN A 526 -6.79 21.02 7.57
CA ASN A 526 -7.22 19.67 7.19
C ASN A 526 -6.05 18.97 6.50
N ASP A 527 -5.80 17.71 6.87
CA ASP A 527 -4.91 16.83 6.14
C ASP A 527 -5.25 16.86 4.64
N GLY A 528 -4.25 17.15 3.81
CA GLY A 528 -4.41 17.24 2.35
C GLY A 528 -4.77 18.62 1.79
N GLN A 529 -4.74 19.69 2.58
CA GLN A 529 -4.83 21.06 2.07
C GLN A 529 -3.59 21.44 1.25
N TRP A 530 -3.81 22.13 0.13
CA TRP A 530 -2.73 22.60 -0.75
C TRP A 530 -1.82 23.65 -0.14
N ILE A 531 -2.39 24.48 0.73
CA ILE A 531 -1.69 25.56 1.43
C ILE A 531 -1.94 25.33 2.92
N PRO A 532 -1.04 24.63 3.64
CA PRO A 532 -1.14 24.50 5.09
C PRO A 532 -1.26 25.87 5.75
N HIS A 533 -2.22 26.03 6.67
CA HIS A 533 -2.51 27.31 7.33
C HIS A 533 -2.81 28.48 6.37
N GLY A 534 -3.35 28.17 5.20
CA GLY A 534 -3.68 29.17 4.19
C GLY A 534 -4.81 28.77 3.28
N THR A 535 -5.01 29.58 2.26
CA THR A 535 -6.00 29.35 1.20
C THR A 535 -5.42 29.76 -0.14
N ILE A 536 -6.01 29.23 -1.20
CA ILE A 536 -5.72 29.58 -2.58
C ILE A 536 -7.03 29.92 -3.28
N VAL A 537 -7.05 31.08 -3.95
CA VAL A 537 -8.26 31.62 -4.59
C VAL A 537 -7.94 32.15 -5.98
N ALA A 538 -8.83 31.94 -6.93
CA ALA A 538 -8.73 32.55 -8.25
C ALA A 538 -8.88 34.07 -8.13
N ILE A 539 -7.92 34.81 -8.68
CA ILE A 539 -7.92 36.28 -8.73
C ILE A 539 -8.13 36.82 -10.15
N SER A 540 -8.20 35.94 -11.14
CA SER A 540 -8.56 36.27 -12.51
C SER A 540 -9.53 35.24 -13.10
N GLY A 541 -10.21 35.63 -14.19
CA GLY A 541 -10.76 34.64 -15.12
C GLY A 541 -9.67 33.98 -15.97
N PRO A 542 -10.05 33.11 -16.92
CA PRO A 542 -9.15 32.56 -17.93
C PRO A 542 -8.29 33.62 -18.62
N LEU A 543 -6.98 33.44 -18.58
CA LEU A 543 -6.00 34.28 -19.26
C LEU A 543 -6.00 33.94 -20.75
N THR A 544 -6.23 34.96 -21.57
CA THR A 544 -6.20 34.84 -23.02
C THR A 544 -4.82 35.24 -23.55
N GLN A 545 -4.35 34.56 -24.59
CA GLN A 545 -3.15 34.99 -25.30
C GLN A 545 -3.60 36.06 -26.30
N LYS A 546 -3.44 37.34 -25.93
CA LYS A 546 -3.65 38.46 -26.85
C LYS A 546 -2.38 38.74 -27.64
#